data_AF-A0AAV9NL98-F1
#
_entry.id   AF-A0AAV9NL98-F1
#
_cell.length_a   1.000
_cell.length_b   1.000
_cell.length_c   1.000
_cell.angle_alpha   90.00
_cell.angle_beta   90.00
_cell.angle_gamma   90.00
#
_symmetry.space_group_name_H-M   'P 1'
#
loop_
_entity.id
_entity.type
_entity.pdbx_description
1 polymer ?
#
loop_
_entity_poly.entity_id
_entity_poly.type
_entity_poly.pdbx_seq_one_letter_code
_entity_poly.pdbx_strand_id
1 'polypeptide(L)'
;MPAIARLNLSRPFICSECRIAAQRARPTQSRSFASSRRLKVPSSSQTKYLQLTNRTLIRLAGPDAAQFLHNIIPAKILDTGSTRPIFTAFLSAHGRILNDVFVYPPGKGNGEEWFLEVDSESAGELLKHLRKHKLRSKFQLAKVNPAEKAVFFAWPGCVDEPQVDGRLNETGRTGGKDPRPGMGTRWVDQTQTTSEFLTHLQHNGFQQATLDEYTVHRMTNGFAEGQSEIISTSALPQESNIDFFGGIDFFKGCYLGQELTIRTHHTGVVRKRILPVQLYSAGNKPAESQLLPEYVQGDHSFLSPPPQSNISKENARGRGRSSGKYLSGIGNIGLALCRLEMMTDIQLTADRTNFDPAEEYKVQWEVEGAEGTDGEKQQVMLKPFVPQWLRDGVEQSLRRKEKKAKPKLRDEDKEDYEDLD
;
A
#
# COMPACT_ATOMS: atom_id res chain seq x y z
N MET A 1 -9.88 -75.97 -22.30
CA MET A 1 -9.52 -75.43 -20.96
C MET A 1 -9.78 -73.92 -21.00
N PRO A 2 -10.92 -73.44 -20.50
CA PRO A 2 -11.30 -72.03 -20.58
C PRO A 2 -10.63 -71.22 -19.45
N ALA A 3 -10.11 -70.04 -19.79
CA ALA A 3 -9.53 -69.11 -18.82
C ALA A 3 -10.63 -68.32 -18.10
N ILE A 4 -10.55 -68.40 -16.78
CA ILE A 4 -11.45 -67.88 -15.75
C ILE A 4 -11.65 -66.36 -15.85
N ALA A 5 -12.91 -65.93 -15.85
CA ALA A 5 -13.31 -64.54 -15.65
C ALA A 5 -12.99 -64.09 -14.22
N ARG A 6 -12.19 -63.03 -14.06
CA ARG A 6 -11.98 -62.38 -12.75
C ARG A 6 -13.15 -61.46 -12.44
N LEU A 7 -13.95 -61.86 -11.45
CA LEU A 7 -14.93 -61.03 -10.76
C LEU A 7 -14.20 -59.85 -10.08
N ASN A 8 -14.51 -58.62 -10.50
CA ASN A 8 -14.09 -57.42 -9.78
C ASN A 8 -14.96 -57.26 -8.53
N LEU A 9 -14.32 -57.42 -7.36
CA LEU A 9 -14.91 -57.22 -6.04
C LEU A 9 -15.38 -55.77 -5.84
N SER A 10 -16.68 -55.64 -5.58
CA SER A 10 -17.39 -54.65 -4.77
C SER A 10 -16.70 -53.30 -4.49
N ARG A 11 -17.22 -52.24 -5.13
CA ARG A 11 -17.19 -50.89 -4.54
C ARG A 11 -18.22 -50.84 -3.39
N PRO A 12 -17.89 -50.29 -2.20
CA PRO A 12 -18.88 -50.14 -1.15
C PRO A 12 -19.97 -49.16 -1.58
N PHE A 13 -21.24 -49.59 -1.49
CA PHE A 13 -22.38 -48.72 -1.69
C PHE A 13 -22.48 -47.75 -0.51
N ILE A 14 -22.34 -46.45 -0.79
CA ILE A 14 -22.52 -45.37 0.20
C ILE A 14 -23.91 -44.78 -0.06
N CYS A 15 -24.78 -44.76 0.96
CA CYS A 15 -26.12 -44.20 0.80
C CYS A 15 -26.08 -42.69 0.55
N SER A 16 -27.16 -42.16 -0.04
CA SER A 16 -27.29 -40.74 -0.39
C SER A 16 -27.18 -39.81 0.82
N GLU A 17 -27.68 -40.20 1.99
CA GLU A 17 -27.58 -39.41 3.22
C GLU A 17 -26.15 -39.34 3.76
N CYS A 18 -25.41 -40.46 3.76
CA CYS A 18 -23.98 -40.46 4.13
C CYS A 18 -23.14 -39.64 3.16
N ARG A 19 -23.51 -39.59 1.87
CA ARG A 19 -22.84 -38.76 0.86
C ARG A 19 -23.07 -37.27 1.09
N ILE A 20 -24.26 -36.87 1.57
CA ILE A 20 -24.60 -35.48 1.91
C ILE A 20 -23.91 -35.06 3.22
N ALA A 21 -23.86 -35.94 4.22
CA ALA A 21 -23.15 -35.68 5.47
C ALA A 21 -21.64 -35.49 5.25
N ALA A 22 -21.02 -36.29 4.36
CA ALA A 22 -19.60 -36.16 4.01
C ALA A 22 -19.27 -34.87 3.22
N GLN A 23 -20.25 -34.23 2.58
CA GLN A 23 -20.07 -32.93 1.92
C GLN A 23 -20.14 -31.76 2.90
N ARG A 24 -20.90 -31.88 3.99
CA ARG A 24 -21.05 -30.84 5.03
C ARG A 24 -19.93 -30.86 6.08
N ALA A 25 -19.18 -31.96 6.19
CA ALA A 25 -18.12 -32.15 7.18
C ALA A 25 -16.69 -32.15 6.57
N ARG A 26 -16.44 -31.38 5.51
CA ARG A 26 -15.07 -31.12 5.05
C ARG A 26 -14.55 -29.85 5.72
N PRO A 27 -13.63 -29.92 6.70
CA PRO A 27 -12.83 -28.75 7.01
C PRO A 27 -12.05 -28.43 5.74
N THR A 28 -12.15 -27.19 5.26
CA THR A 28 -11.27 -26.66 4.22
C THR A 28 -9.84 -26.65 4.76
N GLN A 29 -9.15 -27.79 4.69
CA GLN A 29 -7.70 -27.83 4.83
C GLN A 29 -7.10 -27.19 3.58
N SER A 30 -6.96 -25.87 3.63
CA SER A 30 -6.00 -25.16 2.79
C SER A 30 -4.61 -25.71 3.10
N ARG A 31 -4.12 -26.62 2.27
CA ARG A 31 -2.70 -27.00 2.27
C ARG A 31 -1.91 -25.82 1.72
N SER A 32 -1.31 -25.04 2.61
CA SER A 32 -0.30 -24.04 2.25
C SER A 32 1.00 -24.75 1.89
N PHE A 33 1.21 -25.03 0.60
CA PHE A 33 2.55 -25.28 0.08
C PHE A 33 3.26 -23.94 -0.12
N ALA A 34 3.88 -23.46 0.96
CA ALA A 34 5.03 -22.56 0.92
C ALA A 34 5.66 -22.54 2.32
N SER A 35 6.69 -23.35 2.53
CA SER A 35 7.64 -23.11 3.61
C SER A 35 8.54 -21.95 3.19
N SER A 36 7.99 -20.73 3.17
CA SER A 36 8.83 -19.56 3.29
C SER A 36 9.38 -19.60 4.71
N ARG A 37 10.70 -19.71 4.87
CA ARG A 37 11.36 -19.51 6.16
C ARG A 37 10.77 -18.23 6.77
N ARG A 38 10.00 -18.37 7.85
CA ARG A 38 9.68 -17.22 8.70
C ARG A 38 11.02 -16.70 9.17
N LEU A 39 11.45 -15.56 8.65
CA LEU A 39 12.45 -14.76 9.32
C LEU A 39 11.89 -14.52 10.71
N LYS A 40 12.47 -15.19 11.71
CA LYS A 40 12.23 -14.85 13.11
C LYS A 40 12.68 -13.41 13.25
N VAL A 41 11.73 -12.50 13.32
CA VAL A 41 11.98 -11.13 13.78
C VAL A 41 12.65 -11.25 15.16
N PRO A 42 13.76 -10.54 15.41
CA PRO A 42 14.43 -10.61 16.71
C PRO A 42 13.45 -10.35 17.84
N SER A 43 13.48 -11.24 18.84
CA SER A 43 12.54 -11.35 19.95
C SER A 43 12.76 -10.28 21.04
N SER A 44 12.77 -9.00 20.67
CA SER A 44 12.86 -7.88 21.63
C SER A 44 11.93 -6.71 21.31
N SER A 45 10.93 -6.90 20.45
CA SER A 45 10.03 -5.83 20.04
C SER A 45 9.01 -5.53 21.13
N GLN A 46 9.30 -4.52 21.96
CA GLN A 46 8.28 -3.78 22.69
C GLN A 46 7.25 -3.30 21.66
N THR A 47 6.07 -3.85 21.74
CA THR A 47 4.97 -3.61 20.81
C THR A 47 4.33 -2.27 21.12
N LYS A 48 4.24 -1.40 20.11
CA LYS A 48 3.88 0.02 20.24
C LYS A 48 2.49 0.32 19.71
N TYR A 49 1.88 1.38 20.19
CA TYR A 49 0.65 1.95 19.64
C TYR A 49 0.66 3.47 19.72
N LEU A 50 -0.11 4.15 18.87
CA LEU A 50 -0.29 5.60 18.94
C LEU A 50 -1.64 6.06 18.38
N GLN A 51 -2.05 7.26 18.78
CA GLN A 51 -3.05 8.04 18.07
C GLN A 51 -2.37 8.82 16.94
N LEU A 52 -2.90 8.75 15.73
CA LEU A 52 -2.37 9.47 14.56
C LEU A 52 -2.94 10.88 14.51
N THR A 53 -2.22 11.84 15.10
CA THR A 53 -2.64 13.25 15.21
C THR A 53 -2.52 14.04 13.89
N ASN A 54 -1.70 13.56 12.96
CA ASN A 54 -1.58 14.09 11.60
C ASN A 54 -2.69 13.59 10.65
N ARG A 55 -3.56 12.69 11.11
CA ARG A 55 -4.67 12.14 10.34
C ARG A 55 -6.00 12.56 10.96
N THR A 56 -7.01 12.75 10.14
CA THR A 56 -8.37 13.10 10.58
C THR A 56 -9.40 12.33 9.76
N LEU A 57 -10.65 12.37 10.22
CA LEU A 57 -11.73 11.59 9.64
C LEU A 57 -12.76 12.48 8.95
N ILE A 58 -13.26 12.04 7.81
CA ILE A 58 -14.49 12.51 7.17
C ILE A 58 -15.51 11.39 7.24
N ARG A 59 -16.66 11.66 7.86
CA ARG A 59 -17.78 10.73 7.98
C ARG A 59 -18.73 10.88 6.81
N LEU A 60 -19.13 9.76 6.23
CA LEU A 60 -20.21 9.65 5.24
C LEU A 60 -21.27 8.71 5.79
N ALA A 61 -22.51 9.20 5.96
CA ALA A 61 -23.58 8.41 6.56
C ALA A 61 -24.87 8.50 5.76
N GLY A 62 -25.35 7.34 5.30
CA GLY A 62 -26.61 7.20 4.57
C GLY A 62 -26.51 6.24 3.39
N PRO A 63 -27.64 5.89 2.79
CA PRO A 63 -27.76 4.73 1.89
C PRO A 63 -26.94 4.87 0.61
N ASP A 64 -26.79 6.08 0.11
CA ASP A 64 -26.07 6.32 -1.16
C ASP A 64 -24.54 6.46 -0.96
N ALA A 65 -24.03 6.44 0.28
CA ALA A 65 -22.62 6.70 0.58
C ALA A 65 -21.68 5.68 -0.09
N ALA A 66 -22.03 4.39 -0.03
CA ALA A 66 -21.23 3.31 -0.60
C ALA A 66 -21.10 3.44 -2.12
N GLN A 67 -22.23 3.64 -2.81
CA GLN A 67 -22.24 3.80 -4.27
C GLN A 67 -21.53 5.08 -4.70
N PHE A 68 -21.73 6.18 -3.97
CA PHE A 68 -21.04 7.44 -4.23
C PHE A 68 -19.52 7.27 -4.12
N LEU A 69 -19.02 6.71 -3.01
CA LEU A 69 -17.60 6.45 -2.81
C LEU A 69 -17.05 5.54 -3.90
N HIS A 70 -17.77 4.47 -4.23
CA HIS A 70 -17.38 3.55 -5.29
C HIS A 70 -17.20 4.24 -6.65
N ASN A 71 -17.93 5.32 -6.94
CA ASN A 71 -17.84 6.01 -8.23
C ASN A 71 -16.77 7.12 -8.27
N ILE A 72 -16.17 7.49 -7.14
CA ILE A 72 -15.18 8.60 -7.08
C ILE A 72 -13.78 8.15 -6.68
N ILE A 73 -13.61 6.94 -6.16
CA ILE A 73 -12.31 6.35 -5.83
C ILE A 73 -11.97 5.19 -6.80
N PRO A 74 -10.70 4.86 -7.03
CA PRO A 74 -10.29 3.75 -7.89
C PRO A 74 -10.48 2.36 -7.25
N ALA A 75 -10.48 2.24 -5.93
CA ALA A 75 -10.66 0.96 -5.24
C ALA A 75 -12.08 0.39 -5.40
N LYS A 76 -12.21 -0.95 -5.41
CA LYS A 76 -13.50 -1.63 -5.29
C LYS A 76 -13.87 -1.80 -3.83
N ILE A 77 -15.00 -1.21 -3.43
CA ILE A 77 -15.51 -1.24 -2.05
C ILE A 77 -16.87 -1.92 -1.91
N LEU A 78 -17.55 -2.22 -3.02
CA LEU A 78 -18.84 -2.90 -3.04
C LEU A 78 -18.63 -4.41 -3.17
N ASP A 79 -19.51 -5.18 -2.54
CA ASP A 79 -19.55 -6.65 -2.58
C ASP A 79 -18.24 -7.34 -2.18
N THR A 80 -17.43 -6.69 -1.33
CA THR A 80 -16.16 -7.23 -0.85
C THR A 80 -16.36 -8.19 0.32
N GLY A 81 -17.46 -8.04 1.07
CA GLY A 81 -17.69 -8.72 2.35
C GLY A 81 -16.65 -8.38 3.43
N SER A 82 -15.77 -7.41 3.16
CA SER A 82 -14.66 -7.04 4.03
C SER A 82 -14.94 -5.73 4.74
N THR A 83 -14.66 -5.71 6.04
CA THR A 83 -14.71 -4.54 6.93
C THR A 83 -13.32 -3.93 7.16
N ARG A 84 -12.30 -4.44 6.47
CA ARG A 84 -10.92 -4.00 6.64
C ARG A 84 -10.71 -2.59 6.06
N PRO A 85 -9.76 -1.81 6.60
CA PRO A 85 -9.35 -0.54 6.00
C PRO A 85 -8.82 -0.76 4.57
N ILE A 86 -9.24 0.11 3.65
CA ILE A 86 -8.84 0.08 2.24
C ILE A 86 -8.00 1.31 1.95
N PHE A 87 -6.74 1.12 1.58
CA PHE A 87 -5.86 2.22 1.18
C PHE A 87 -6.05 2.53 -0.30
N THR A 88 -6.41 3.77 -0.62
CA THR A 88 -6.68 4.24 -1.98
C THR A 88 -6.42 5.74 -2.08
N ALA A 89 -6.86 6.38 -3.16
CA ALA A 89 -6.73 7.82 -3.34
C ALA A 89 -7.96 8.42 -4.03
N PHE A 90 -8.23 9.69 -3.75
CA PHE A 90 -9.09 10.52 -4.60
C PHE A 90 -8.27 11.04 -5.76
N LEU A 91 -8.84 11.02 -6.97
CA LEU A 91 -8.16 11.46 -8.17
C LEU A 91 -8.80 12.73 -8.73
N SER A 92 -7.99 13.56 -9.38
CA SER A 92 -8.48 14.61 -10.25
C SER A 92 -9.10 14.01 -11.52
N ALA A 93 -9.85 14.82 -12.27
CA ALA A 93 -10.36 14.41 -13.59
C ALA A 93 -9.24 13.97 -14.56
N HIS A 94 -8.00 14.44 -14.35
CA HIS A 94 -6.84 14.04 -15.13
C HIS A 94 -6.16 12.75 -14.63
N GLY A 95 -6.71 12.08 -13.60
CA GLY A 95 -6.17 10.84 -13.02
C GLY A 95 -4.93 11.02 -12.15
N ARG A 96 -4.74 12.22 -11.60
CA ARG A 96 -3.66 12.55 -10.64
C ARG A 96 -4.18 12.50 -9.22
N ILE A 97 -3.38 12.06 -8.25
CA ILE A 97 -3.80 11.96 -6.85
C ILE A 97 -4.12 13.36 -6.31
N LEU A 98 -5.28 13.51 -5.68
CA LEU A 98 -5.64 14.67 -4.86
C LEU A 98 -5.29 14.42 -3.40
N ASN A 99 -5.66 13.25 -2.87
CA ASN A 99 -5.38 12.85 -1.49
C ASN A 99 -5.28 11.33 -1.42
N ASP A 100 -4.31 10.80 -0.67
CA ASP A 100 -4.31 9.42 -0.20
C ASP A 100 -5.26 9.27 0.99
N VAL A 101 -5.98 8.14 1.03
CA VAL A 101 -6.98 7.89 2.07
C VAL A 101 -7.00 6.43 2.50
N PHE A 102 -7.39 6.22 3.76
CA PHE A 102 -7.95 4.93 4.19
C PHE A 102 -9.47 5.05 4.22
N VAL A 103 -10.15 4.12 3.56
CA VAL A 103 -11.60 3.96 3.60
C VAL A 103 -11.92 2.86 4.61
N TYR A 104 -12.77 3.19 5.58
CA TYR A 104 -13.25 2.28 6.60
C TYR A 104 -14.70 1.93 6.30
N PRO A 105 -14.98 0.69 5.85
CA PRO A 105 -16.33 0.22 5.62
C PRO A 105 -17.15 0.17 6.91
N PRO A 106 -18.49 0.18 6.83
CA PRO A 106 -19.33 0.03 8.00
C PRO A 106 -19.08 -1.31 8.72
N GLY A 107 -18.95 -1.26 10.05
CA GLY A 107 -18.94 -2.43 10.93
C GLY A 107 -20.35 -2.86 11.33
N LYS A 108 -20.49 -3.99 12.04
CA LYS A 108 -21.81 -4.52 12.44
C LYS A 108 -22.62 -3.58 13.36
N GLY A 109 -21.97 -2.62 14.02
CA GLY A 109 -22.58 -1.71 14.99
C GLY A 109 -22.68 -0.23 14.57
N ASN A 110 -22.19 0.16 13.39
CA ASN A 110 -22.17 1.57 12.97
C ASN A 110 -23.15 1.89 11.81
N GLY A 111 -24.06 0.98 11.48
CA GLY A 111 -25.08 1.19 10.45
C GLY A 111 -24.49 1.36 9.05
N GLU A 112 -24.85 2.44 8.36
CA GLU A 112 -24.36 2.79 7.01
C GLU A 112 -23.26 3.88 7.07
N GLU A 113 -22.48 3.92 8.15
CA GLU A 113 -21.43 4.91 8.35
C GLU A 113 -20.08 4.45 7.81
N TRP A 114 -19.58 5.21 6.84
CA TRP A 114 -18.23 5.10 6.30
C TRP A 114 -17.35 6.21 6.90
N PHE A 115 -16.09 5.87 7.16
CA PHE A 115 -15.08 6.86 7.52
C PHE A 115 -13.98 6.91 6.47
N LEU A 116 -13.57 8.12 6.10
CA LEU A 116 -12.38 8.37 5.32
C LEU A 116 -11.33 8.98 6.24
N GLU A 117 -10.22 8.30 6.41
CA GLU A 117 -9.04 8.90 6.99
C GLU A 117 -8.22 9.58 5.91
N VAL A 118 -7.90 10.85 6.17
CA VAL A 118 -7.11 11.71 5.30
C VAL A 118 -6.13 12.50 6.15
N ASP A 119 -5.07 12.98 5.52
CA ASP A 119 -4.17 13.97 6.09
C ASP A 119 -4.95 15.18 6.66
N SER A 120 -4.62 15.58 7.89
CA SER A 120 -5.42 16.53 8.67
C SER A 120 -5.45 17.92 8.06
N GLU A 121 -4.38 18.33 7.39
CA GLU A 121 -4.23 19.64 6.74
C GLU A 121 -5.08 19.70 5.46
N SER A 122 -5.11 18.62 4.68
CA SER A 122 -5.84 18.58 3.41
C SER A 122 -7.31 18.14 3.50
N ALA A 123 -7.77 17.72 4.69
CA ALA A 123 -9.14 17.24 4.91
C ALA A 123 -10.23 18.24 4.51
N GLY A 124 -9.98 19.54 4.70
CA GLY A 124 -10.92 20.60 4.34
C GLY A 124 -11.13 20.70 2.82
N GLU A 125 -10.05 20.54 2.04
CA GLU A 125 -10.09 20.55 0.58
C GLU A 125 -10.79 19.31 0.05
N LEU A 126 -10.46 18.14 0.59
CA LEU A 126 -11.15 16.90 0.23
C LEU A 126 -12.65 16.99 0.54
N LEU A 127 -13.05 17.53 1.70
CA LEU A 127 -14.46 17.71 2.03
C LEU A 127 -15.19 18.64 1.04
N LYS A 128 -14.54 19.73 0.59
CA LYS A 128 -15.08 20.59 -0.48
C LYS A 128 -15.23 19.82 -1.79
N HIS A 129 -14.23 19.02 -2.16
CA HIS A 129 -14.28 18.16 -3.34
C HIS A 129 -15.45 17.17 -3.27
N LEU A 130 -15.61 16.44 -2.17
CA LEU A 130 -16.72 15.51 -1.95
C LEU A 130 -18.09 16.20 -2.07
N ARG A 131 -18.24 17.39 -1.47
CA ARG A 131 -19.48 18.18 -1.56
C ARG A 131 -19.80 18.59 -2.99
N LYS A 132 -18.80 18.99 -3.78
CA LYS A 132 -18.96 19.34 -5.19
C LYS A 132 -19.47 18.15 -6.02
N HIS A 133 -19.02 16.95 -5.72
CA HIS A 133 -19.42 15.73 -6.44
C HIS A 133 -20.70 15.07 -5.91
N LYS A 134 -21.20 15.47 -4.73
CA LYS A 134 -22.43 14.96 -4.13
C LYS A 134 -23.67 15.56 -4.81
N LEU A 135 -24.09 14.96 -5.93
CA LEU A 135 -25.28 15.38 -6.68
C LEU A 135 -26.46 14.46 -6.37
N ARG A 136 -27.49 15.00 -5.69
CA ARG A 136 -28.75 14.29 -5.37
C ARG A 136 -28.61 13.01 -4.53
N SER A 137 -27.40 12.65 -4.10
CA SER A 137 -27.15 11.48 -3.24
C SER A 137 -27.58 11.73 -1.79
N LYS A 138 -28.33 10.77 -1.24
CA LYS A 138 -28.89 10.74 0.11
C LYS A 138 -27.87 10.21 1.12
N PHE A 139 -26.97 11.08 1.55
CA PHE A 139 -26.09 10.85 2.70
C PHE A 139 -25.65 12.19 3.31
N GLN A 140 -25.05 12.16 4.49
CA GLN A 140 -24.47 13.32 5.17
C GLN A 140 -22.94 13.28 5.09
N LEU A 141 -22.31 14.46 4.99
CA LEU A 141 -20.86 14.64 4.99
C LEU A 141 -20.45 15.52 6.16
N ALA A 142 -19.55 15.03 7.02
CA ALA A 142 -19.03 15.82 8.14
C ALA A 142 -17.53 15.52 8.36
N LYS A 143 -16.73 16.57 8.58
CA LYS A 143 -15.41 16.40 9.19
C LYS A 143 -15.62 16.05 10.65
N VAL A 144 -14.98 15.00 11.12
CA VAL A 144 -15.10 14.52 12.50
C VAL A 144 -14.16 15.32 13.39
N ASN A 145 -14.63 15.66 14.59
CA ASN A 145 -13.81 16.31 15.59
C ASN A 145 -12.78 15.30 16.15
N PRO A 146 -11.46 15.57 16.06
CA PRO A 146 -10.43 14.68 16.62
C PRO A 146 -10.58 14.43 18.13
N ALA A 147 -11.22 15.36 18.85
CA ALA A 147 -11.53 15.20 20.26
C ALA A 147 -12.67 14.20 20.52
N GLU A 148 -13.49 13.87 19.53
CA GLU A 148 -14.58 12.89 19.65
C GLU A 148 -14.14 11.51 19.15
N LYS A 149 -13.54 11.47 17.96
CA LYS A 149 -13.11 10.25 17.30
C LYS A 149 -11.79 10.48 16.56
N ALA A 150 -10.87 9.53 16.68
CA ALA A 150 -9.56 9.61 16.05
C ALA A 150 -9.17 8.27 15.42
N VAL A 151 -8.05 8.30 14.68
CA VAL A 151 -7.41 7.10 14.15
C VAL A 151 -6.29 6.68 15.08
N PHE A 152 -6.25 5.38 15.35
CA PHE A 152 -5.21 4.74 16.12
C PHE A 152 -4.52 3.68 15.29
N PHE A 153 -3.27 3.42 15.65
CA PHE A 153 -2.42 2.47 14.99
C PHE A 153 -1.62 1.67 16.02
N ALA A 154 -1.39 0.40 15.71
CA ALA A 154 -0.57 -0.50 16.51
C ALA A 154 0.34 -1.32 15.60
N TRP A 155 1.60 -1.47 16.02
CA TRP A 155 2.62 -2.21 15.28
C TRP A 155 2.23 -3.70 15.12
N PRO A 156 2.86 -4.42 14.17
CA PRO A 156 2.68 -5.85 14.05
C PRO A 156 3.01 -6.55 15.38
N GLY A 157 2.20 -7.55 15.74
CA GLY A 157 2.36 -8.28 17.00
C GLY A 157 1.62 -7.66 18.20
N CYS A 158 1.03 -6.46 18.07
CA CYS A 158 0.20 -5.89 19.14
C CYS A 158 -1.15 -6.57 19.32
N VAL A 159 -1.65 -7.20 18.26
CA VAL A 159 -2.99 -7.77 18.21
C VAL A 159 -2.93 -9.05 17.38
N ASP A 160 -3.49 -10.15 17.89
CA ASP A 160 -3.55 -11.39 17.13
C ASP A 160 -4.46 -11.22 15.90
N GLU A 161 -4.01 -11.67 14.72
CA GLU A 161 -4.75 -11.50 13.45
C GLU A 161 -6.22 -11.95 13.48
N PRO A 162 -6.61 -13.07 14.14
CA PRO A 162 -8.02 -13.46 14.25
C PRO A 162 -8.88 -12.49 15.09
N GLN A 163 -8.27 -11.80 16.05
CA GLN A 163 -8.97 -10.88 16.94
C GLN A 163 -9.25 -9.52 16.29
N VAL A 164 -8.39 -9.11 15.34
CA VAL A 164 -8.50 -7.85 14.60
C VAL A 164 -9.73 -7.84 13.68
N ASP A 165 -9.95 -8.91 12.91
CA ASP A 165 -11.07 -8.95 11.95
C ASP A 165 -12.41 -9.31 12.61
N GLY A 166 -12.42 -10.10 13.69
CA GLY A 166 -13.64 -10.51 14.38
C GLY A 166 -14.11 -9.53 15.46
N ARG A 167 -13.22 -9.20 16.41
CA ARG A 167 -13.60 -8.55 17.68
C ARG A 167 -13.77 -7.03 17.57
N LEU A 168 -12.99 -6.35 16.73
CA LEU A 168 -13.20 -4.92 16.44
C LEU A 168 -14.60 -4.71 15.85
N ASN A 169 -14.99 -5.55 14.90
CA ASN A 169 -16.30 -5.44 14.23
C ASN A 169 -17.47 -5.84 15.14
N GLU A 170 -17.28 -6.79 16.07
CA GLU A 170 -18.28 -7.19 17.08
C GLU A 170 -18.49 -6.11 18.15
N THR A 171 -17.47 -5.33 18.48
CA THR A 171 -17.55 -4.22 19.45
C THR A 171 -18.05 -2.91 18.84
N GLY A 172 -18.50 -2.91 17.58
CA GLY A 172 -18.91 -1.70 16.86
C GLY A 172 -17.74 -0.79 16.44
N ARG A 173 -16.50 -1.24 16.61
CA ARG A 173 -15.29 -0.52 16.18
C ARG A 173 -15.04 -0.76 14.70
N THR A 174 -14.58 0.27 14.01
CA THR A 174 -14.26 0.19 12.58
C THR A 174 -12.75 0.16 12.41
N GLY A 175 -12.20 -0.91 11.84
CA GLY A 175 -10.77 -1.05 11.72
C GLY A 175 -10.35 -2.45 11.30
N GLY A 176 -9.05 -2.66 11.22
CA GLY A 176 -8.51 -3.95 10.84
C GLY A 176 -7.01 -3.89 10.56
N LYS A 177 -6.49 -4.96 9.96
CA LYS A 177 -5.13 -5.01 9.47
C LYS A 177 -4.90 -3.90 8.44
N ASP A 178 -3.83 -3.14 8.59
CA ASP A 178 -3.41 -2.16 7.58
C ASP A 178 -3.10 -2.94 6.28
N PRO A 179 -3.69 -2.54 5.13
CA PRO A 179 -3.50 -3.23 3.85
C PRO A 179 -2.05 -3.19 3.34
N ARG A 180 -1.21 -2.29 3.87
CA ARG A 180 0.21 -2.18 3.55
C ARG A 180 1.00 -3.27 4.32
N PRO A 181 1.77 -4.14 3.63
CA PRO A 181 2.48 -5.24 4.28
C PRO A 181 3.45 -4.78 5.37
N GLY A 182 3.42 -5.44 6.53
CA GLY A 182 4.36 -5.17 7.62
C GLY A 182 4.02 -3.95 8.50
N MET A 183 2.90 -3.25 8.24
CA MET A 183 2.49 -2.08 9.01
C MET A 183 1.81 -2.43 10.34
N GLY A 184 0.88 -3.38 10.37
CA GLY A 184 0.17 -3.75 11.62
C GLY A 184 -1.32 -3.51 11.54
N THR A 185 -1.90 -2.89 12.57
CA THR A 185 -3.36 -2.72 12.71
C THR A 185 -3.72 -1.25 12.83
N ARG A 186 -4.84 -0.87 12.22
CA ARG A 186 -5.33 0.51 12.16
C ARG A 186 -6.84 0.52 12.42
N TRP A 187 -7.31 1.40 13.30
CA TRP A 187 -8.73 1.47 13.65
C TRP A 187 -9.16 2.88 14.02
N VAL A 188 -10.48 3.09 13.96
CA VAL A 188 -11.17 4.31 14.32
C VAL A 188 -11.84 4.10 15.67
N ASP A 189 -11.56 4.98 16.63
CA ASP A 189 -12.09 4.86 18.00
C ASP A 189 -12.43 6.23 18.61
N GLN A 190 -13.22 6.21 19.69
CA GLN A 190 -13.55 7.42 20.45
C GLN A 190 -12.33 7.91 21.24
N THR A 191 -12.16 9.23 21.32
CA THR A 191 -11.03 9.86 22.03
C THR A 191 -11.36 10.21 23.48
N GLN A 192 -12.62 10.57 23.77
CA GLN A 192 -13.06 11.07 25.09
C GLN A 192 -13.34 9.99 26.13
N THR A 193 -13.70 8.79 25.71
CA THR A 193 -13.92 7.64 26.60
C THR A 193 -12.69 6.75 26.52
N THR A 194 -12.19 6.25 27.65
CA THR A 194 -11.11 5.28 27.67
C THR A 194 -11.57 4.05 26.89
N SER A 195 -11.19 3.96 25.62
CA SER A 195 -11.52 2.82 24.78
C SER A 195 -11.02 1.57 25.49
N GLU A 196 -11.87 0.56 25.67
CA GLU A 196 -11.46 -0.71 26.28
C GLU A 196 -10.27 -1.32 25.52
N PHE A 197 -10.12 -1.02 24.23
CA PHE A 197 -8.98 -1.45 23.44
C PHE A 197 -7.70 -0.71 23.82
N LEU A 198 -7.76 0.60 24.04
CA LEU A 198 -6.62 1.36 24.56
C LEU A 198 -6.27 0.92 25.98
N THR A 199 -7.26 0.72 26.84
CA THR A 199 -7.07 0.16 28.20
C THR A 199 -6.44 -1.22 28.12
N HIS A 200 -6.89 -2.08 27.20
CA HIS A 200 -6.32 -3.40 26.97
C HIS A 200 -4.86 -3.29 26.52
N LEU A 201 -4.54 -2.39 25.59
CA LEU A 201 -3.16 -2.16 25.18
C LEU A 201 -2.30 -1.67 26.36
N GLN A 202 -2.80 -0.74 27.16
CA GLN A 202 -2.09 -0.25 28.34
C GLN A 202 -1.87 -1.36 29.39
N HIS A 203 -2.91 -2.15 29.69
CA HIS A 203 -2.87 -3.24 30.67
C HIS A 203 -1.93 -4.38 30.27
N ASN A 204 -1.77 -4.64 28.96
CA ASN A 204 -0.85 -5.66 28.45
C ASN A 204 0.58 -5.13 28.24
N GLY A 205 0.90 -3.94 28.73
CA GLY A 205 2.27 -3.39 28.70
C GLY A 205 2.72 -2.88 27.33
N PHE A 206 1.79 -2.63 26.40
CA PHE A 206 2.11 -1.99 25.14
C PHE A 206 2.52 -0.52 25.38
N GLN A 207 3.53 -0.05 24.65
CA GLN A 207 4.06 1.30 24.83
C GLN A 207 3.41 2.31 23.89
N GLN A 208 3.11 3.50 24.40
CA GLN A 208 2.68 4.61 23.56
C GLN A 208 3.88 5.16 22.77
N ALA A 209 3.73 5.25 21.45
CA ALA A 209 4.75 5.76 20.54
C ALA A 209 4.50 7.21 20.14
N THR A 210 5.55 7.86 19.63
CA THR A 210 5.47 9.18 19.01
C THR A 210 5.13 9.08 17.51
N LEU A 211 4.71 10.21 16.93
CA LEU A 211 4.47 10.29 15.49
C LEU A 211 5.77 10.11 14.67
N ASP A 212 6.92 10.51 15.22
CA ASP A 212 8.21 10.32 14.57
C ASP A 212 8.57 8.84 14.47
N GLU A 213 8.33 8.05 15.51
CA GLU A 213 8.54 6.60 15.48
C GLU A 213 7.63 5.92 14.44
N TYR A 214 6.39 6.40 14.31
CA TYR A 214 5.47 5.95 13.25
C TYR A 214 5.98 6.32 11.85
N THR A 215 6.45 7.55 11.68
CA THR A 215 6.99 8.04 10.40
C THR A 215 8.23 7.25 10.00
N VAL A 216 9.15 7.01 10.94
CA VAL A 216 10.32 6.14 10.73
C VAL A 216 9.88 4.74 10.30
N HIS A 217 8.91 4.14 10.99
CA HIS A 217 8.43 2.82 10.64
C HIS A 217 7.84 2.74 9.22
N ARG A 218 7.00 3.71 8.83
CA ARG A 218 6.45 3.79 7.45
C ARG A 218 7.53 3.98 6.41
N MET A 219 8.42 4.95 6.62
CA MET A 219 9.46 5.31 5.67
C MET A 219 10.43 4.16 5.47
N THR A 220 10.84 3.46 6.54
CA THR A 220 11.70 2.27 6.43
C THR A 220 11.04 1.14 5.64
N ASN A 221 9.72 0.99 5.74
CA ASN A 221 8.97 0.01 4.94
C ASN A 221 8.60 0.49 3.53
N GLY A 222 8.90 1.75 3.18
CA GLY A 222 8.66 2.30 1.84
C GLY A 222 7.24 2.81 1.57
N PHE A 223 6.50 3.20 2.61
CA PHE A 223 5.12 3.67 2.47
C PHE A 223 4.99 5.18 2.59
N ALA A 224 4.55 5.81 1.50
CA ALA A 224 4.17 7.20 1.48
C ALA A 224 2.79 7.44 2.13
N GLU A 225 2.62 8.55 2.83
CA GLU A 225 1.37 8.98 3.46
C GLU A 225 1.32 10.52 3.56
N GLY A 226 0.20 11.13 3.14
CA GLY A 226 0.00 12.57 3.21
C GLY A 226 0.65 13.37 2.06
N GLN A 227 0.39 14.67 2.06
CA GLN A 227 0.65 15.53 0.88
C GLN A 227 2.10 15.95 0.69
N SER A 228 2.92 15.87 1.75
CA SER A 228 4.36 16.09 1.66
C SER A 228 5.07 14.95 0.94
N GLU A 229 4.51 13.74 1.01
CA GLU A 229 5.07 12.51 0.43
C GLU A 229 4.38 12.15 -0.90
N ILE A 230 3.08 12.47 -1.04
CA ILE A 230 2.26 12.20 -2.24
C ILE A 230 1.76 13.53 -2.80
N ILE A 231 2.53 14.10 -3.73
CA ILE A 231 2.28 15.46 -4.22
C ILE A 231 0.94 15.58 -4.94
N SER A 232 0.01 16.32 -4.33
CA SER A 232 -1.32 16.57 -4.88
C SER A 232 -1.26 17.13 -6.31
N THR A 233 -2.18 16.68 -7.16
CA THR A 233 -2.32 16.99 -8.59
C THR A 233 -1.14 16.59 -9.50
N SER A 234 -0.04 16.09 -8.94
CA SER A 234 1.16 15.68 -9.69
C SER A 234 1.40 14.17 -9.64
N ALA A 235 1.22 13.56 -8.47
CA ALA A 235 1.48 12.14 -8.24
C ALA A 235 0.51 11.24 -9.01
N LEU A 236 1.00 10.06 -9.41
CA LEU A 236 0.21 9.01 -10.05
C LEU A 236 -0.02 7.85 -9.07
N PRO A 237 -1.22 7.25 -9.03
CA PRO A 237 -1.53 6.12 -8.14
C PRO A 237 -0.52 4.98 -8.21
N GLN A 238 -0.12 4.58 -9.43
CA GLN A 238 0.85 3.51 -9.61
C GLN A 238 2.29 3.93 -9.28
N GLU A 239 2.66 5.20 -9.44
CA GLU A 239 3.98 5.68 -9.01
C GLU A 239 4.06 5.75 -7.46
N SER A 240 2.93 5.95 -6.80
CA SER A 240 2.78 5.93 -5.33
C SER A 240 2.47 4.54 -4.75
N ASN A 241 2.60 3.46 -5.54
CA ASN A 241 2.42 2.07 -5.12
C ASN A 241 0.99 1.67 -4.68
N ILE A 242 -0.03 2.50 -4.91
CA ILE A 242 -1.41 2.24 -4.49
C ILE A 242 -1.98 0.98 -5.18
N ASP A 243 -1.50 0.68 -6.39
CA ASP A 243 -1.88 -0.52 -7.16
C ASP A 243 -1.50 -1.84 -6.49
N PHE A 244 -0.51 -1.84 -5.59
CA PHE A 244 -0.04 -3.05 -4.91
C PHE A 244 -0.84 -3.41 -3.65
N PHE A 245 -1.69 -2.51 -3.15
CA PHE A 245 -2.47 -2.73 -1.91
C PHE A 245 -3.97 -2.91 -2.17
N GLY A 246 -4.36 -3.22 -3.41
CA GLY A 246 -5.77 -3.30 -3.81
C GLY A 246 -6.47 -1.93 -3.89
N GLY A 247 -5.70 -0.84 -3.85
CA GLY A 247 -6.23 0.52 -3.91
C GLY A 247 -6.74 0.95 -5.28
N ILE A 248 -6.58 0.11 -6.31
CA ILE A 248 -7.08 0.31 -7.67
C ILE A 248 -7.68 -1.00 -8.17
N ASP A 249 -8.95 -0.98 -8.56
CA ASP A 249 -9.57 -2.08 -9.30
C ASP A 249 -9.64 -1.71 -10.78
N PHE A 250 -8.92 -2.46 -11.62
CA PHE A 250 -8.84 -2.23 -13.06
C PHE A 250 -10.04 -2.78 -13.84
N PHE A 251 -10.96 -3.48 -13.18
CA PHE A 251 -12.09 -4.19 -13.78
C PHE A 251 -13.46 -3.72 -13.27
N LYS A 252 -13.50 -2.80 -12.30
CA LYS A 252 -14.74 -2.20 -11.83
C LYS A 252 -15.29 -1.15 -12.80
N GLY A 253 -16.50 -0.67 -12.52
CA GLY A 253 -17.17 0.38 -13.29
C GLY A 253 -16.43 1.73 -13.27
N CYS A 254 -16.99 2.70 -13.99
CA CYS A 254 -16.35 4.01 -14.16
C CYS A 254 -16.14 4.73 -12.83
N TYR A 255 -14.97 5.37 -12.71
CA TYR A 255 -14.66 6.26 -11.58
C TYR A 255 -13.93 7.52 -12.04
N LEU A 256 -13.93 8.56 -11.20
CA LEU A 256 -13.29 9.83 -11.54
C LEU A 256 -11.77 9.67 -11.80
N GLY A 257 -11.29 10.13 -12.95
CA GLY A 257 -9.86 10.09 -13.30
C GLY A 257 -9.36 8.70 -13.72
N GLN A 258 -10.27 7.82 -14.15
CA GLN A 258 -9.95 6.45 -14.55
C GLN A 258 -9.03 6.40 -15.79
N GLU A 259 -9.20 7.29 -16.76
CA GLU A 259 -8.59 7.19 -18.10
C GLU A 259 -7.07 7.09 -18.04
N LEU A 260 -6.41 7.99 -17.30
CA LEU A 260 -4.96 7.97 -17.16
C LEU A 260 -4.48 6.73 -16.37
N THR A 261 -5.23 6.33 -15.35
CA THR A 261 -4.89 5.17 -14.51
C THR A 261 -4.93 3.88 -15.32
N ILE A 262 -6.03 3.67 -16.07
CA ILE A 262 -6.19 2.51 -16.95
C ILE A 262 -5.17 2.56 -18.10
N ARG A 263 -4.98 3.71 -18.75
CA ARG A 263 -3.97 3.86 -19.80
C ARG A 263 -2.60 3.43 -19.28
N THR A 264 -2.17 3.95 -18.13
CA THR A 264 -0.88 3.60 -17.51
C THR A 264 -0.76 2.10 -17.23
N HIS A 265 -1.85 1.46 -16.80
CA HIS A 265 -1.87 0.00 -16.58
C HIS A 265 -1.72 -0.80 -17.87
N HIS A 266 -2.33 -0.36 -18.98
CA HIS A 266 -2.35 -1.08 -20.26
C HIS A 266 -1.19 -0.75 -21.19
N THR A 267 -0.71 0.50 -21.26
CA THR A 267 0.24 0.96 -22.29
C THR A 267 1.69 0.64 -21.99
N GLY A 268 2.05 0.24 -20.77
CA GLY A 268 3.45 -0.06 -20.48
C GLY A 268 3.74 -0.35 -19.02
N VAL A 269 5.03 -0.43 -18.70
CA VAL A 269 5.51 -0.71 -17.34
C VAL A 269 5.67 0.60 -16.56
N VAL A 270 5.34 0.57 -15.27
CA VAL A 270 5.50 1.70 -14.36
C VAL A 270 6.99 1.85 -14.04
N ARG A 271 7.65 2.83 -14.65
CA ARG A 271 9.12 3.01 -14.57
C ARG A 271 9.61 3.76 -13.34
N LYS A 272 8.72 4.49 -12.68
CA LYS A 272 9.02 5.27 -11.47
C LYS A 272 8.14 4.79 -10.33
N ARG A 273 8.72 4.59 -9.15
CA ARG A 273 7.97 4.28 -7.93
C ARG A 273 8.60 4.98 -6.73
N ILE A 274 7.79 5.28 -5.73
CA ILE A 274 8.27 5.73 -4.44
C ILE A 274 9.02 4.58 -3.77
N LEU A 275 10.27 4.85 -3.36
CA LEU A 275 11.13 3.93 -2.65
C LEU A 275 11.62 4.56 -1.33
N PRO A 276 11.85 3.72 -0.30
CA PRO A 276 12.64 4.13 0.86
C PRO A 276 14.08 4.47 0.45
N VAL A 277 14.63 5.52 1.05
CA VAL A 277 16.03 5.93 0.89
C VAL A 277 16.70 6.11 2.25
N GLN A 278 18.00 5.83 2.31
CA GLN A 278 18.86 6.21 3.43
C GLN A 278 19.84 7.27 2.96
N LEU A 279 19.90 8.38 3.67
CA LEU A 279 20.86 9.45 3.52
C LEU A 279 22.16 9.08 4.25
N TYR A 280 23.29 9.44 3.65
CA TYR A 280 24.60 9.19 4.22
C TYR A 280 25.62 10.26 3.81
N SER A 281 26.68 10.41 4.60
CA SER A 281 27.83 11.26 4.26
C SER A 281 28.74 10.53 3.27
N ALA A 282 29.37 11.27 2.35
CA ALA A 282 30.32 10.69 1.40
C ALA A 282 31.38 9.83 2.11
N GLY A 283 31.64 8.63 1.61
CA GLY A 283 32.53 7.64 2.22
C GLY A 283 31.86 6.68 3.22
N ASN A 284 30.65 6.99 3.72
CA ASN A 284 29.90 6.14 4.66
C ASN A 284 28.73 5.43 3.97
N LYS A 285 28.97 4.84 2.80
CA LYS A 285 27.93 4.16 2.00
C LYS A 285 27.32 2.99 2.78
N PRO A 286 25.98 2.86 2.83
CA PRO A 286 25.34 1.70 3.45
C PRO A 286 25.70 0.40 2.73
N ALA A 287 25.93 -0.67 3.50
CA ALA A 287 26.45 -1.95 3.00
C ALA A 287 25.59 -2.53 1.85
N GLU A 288 26.22 -3.17 0.86
CA GLU A 288 25.50 -3.75 -0.28
C GLU A 288 24.47 -4.82 0.13
N SER A 289 24.79 -5.60 1.18
CA SER A 289 23.90 -6.63 1.73
C SER A 289 22.71 -6.09 2.52
N GLN A 290 22.66 -4.77 2.77
CA GLN A 290 21.59 -4.15 3.54
C GLN A 290 20.30 -4.09 2.72
N LEU A 291 19.23 -4.70 3.24
CA LEU A 291 17.96 -4.87 2.53
C LEU A 291 16.95 -3.74 2.76
N LEU A 292 17.05 -3.03 3.89
CA LEU A 292 16.16 -1.95 4.31
C LEU A 292 16.99 -0.79 4.86
N PRO A 293 16.50 0.46 4.78
CA PRO A 293 17.22 1.58 5.38
C PRO A 293 17.28 1.43 6.90
N GLU A 294 18.39 1.85 7.49
CA GLU A 294 18.63 1.84 8.93
C GLU A 294 18.55 3.27 9.47
N TYR A 295 17.62 3.48 10.41
CA TYR A 295 17.44 4.76 11.07
C TYR A 295 18.45 4.94 12.20
N VAL A 296 19.18 6.06 12.18
CA VAL A 296 20.12 6.44 13.23
C VAL A 296 19.43 7.41 14.17
N GLN A 297 19.01 6.93 15.33
CA GLN A 297 18.30 7.73 16.32
C GLN A 297 19.23 8.77 16.97
N GLY A 298 18.80 10.03 17.03
CA GLY A 298 19.51 11.11 17.72
C GLY A 298 20.65 11.74 16.91
N ASP A 299 20.88 11.30 15.67
CA ASP A 299 21.81 11.96 14.77
C ASP A 299 21.12 13.07 13.97
N HIS A 300 21.35 14.31 14.38
CA HIS A 300 20.84 15.52 13.74
C HIS A 300 21.84 16.15 12.77
N SER A 301 22.96 15.47 12.47
CA SER A 301 23.98 15.98 11.55
C SER A 301 23.57 15.88 10.08
N PHE A 302 22.56 15.06 9.77
CA PHE A 302 22.06 14.88 8.41
C PHE A 302 21.23 16.09 7.97
N LEU A 303 21.70 16.74 6.92
CA LEU A 303 20.95 17.77 6.23
C LEU A 303 19.81 17.12 5.42
N SER A 304 18.57 17.48 5.73
CA SER A 304 17.40 17.00 4.96
C SER A 304 17.27 17.82 3.68
N PRO A 305 17.30 17.19 2.50
CA PRO A 305 17.12 17.93 1.25
C PRO A 305 15.73 18.57 1.17
N PRO A 306 15.57 19.71 0.47
CA PRO A 306 14.26 20.26 0.19
C PRO A 306 13.38 19.26 -0.58
N PRO A 307 12.06 19.20 -0.30
CA PRO A 307 11.13 18.38 -1.06
C PRO A 307 11.23 18.66 -2.56
N GLN A 308 11.04 17.62 -3.38
CA GLN A 308 11.11 17.66 -4.85
C GLN A 308 12.51 17.93 -5.44
N SER A 309 13.56 17.96 -4.62
CA SER A 309 14.94 18.10 -5.11
C SER A 309 15.33 16.95 -6.05
N ASN A 310 16.07 17.28 -7.11
CA ASN A 310 16.49 16.29 -8.11
C ASN A 310 17.58 15.38 -7.55
N ILE A 311 17.43 14.08 -7.79
CA ILE A 311 18.45 13.08 -7.55
C ILE A 311 19.28 12.91 -8.82
N SER A 312 20.60 12.92 -8.66
CA SER A 312 21.57 12.77 -9.74
C SER A 312 22.61 11.71 -9.39
N LYS A 313 23.26 11.11 -10.40
CA LYS A 313 24.44 10.26 -10.18
C LYS A 313 25.59 11.14 -9.67
N GLU A 314 26.40 10.63 -8.76
CA GLU A 314 27.54 11.37 -8.20
C GLU A 314 28.49 11.86 -9.31
N ASN A 315 28.83 10.95 -10.23
CA ASN A 315 29.73 11.17 -11.36
C ASN A 315 29.03 11.76 -12.60
N ALA A 316 27.82 12.30 -12.47
CA ALA A 316 27.11 12.90 -13.59
C ALA A 316 27.88 14.12 -14.13
N ARG A 317 28.36 14.02 -15.38
CA ARG A 317 28.96 15.15 -16.10
C ARG A 317 27.85 15.97 -16.77
N GLY A 318 27.58 17.16 -16.24
CA GLY A 318 26.62 18.12 -16.81
C GLY A 318 25.15 17.87 -16.45
N ARG A 319 24.24 18.50 -17.21
CA ARG A 319 22.79 18.49 -16.97
C ARG A 319 22.14 17.20 -17.49
N GLY A 320 22.53 16.08 -16.90
CA GLY A 320 21.99 14.75 -17.22
C GLY A 320 20.51 14.60 -16.81
N ARG A 321 19.87 13.55 -17.31
CA ARG A 321 18.49 13.22 -16.95
C ARG A 321 18.44 12.77 -15.49
N SER A 322 17.67 13.49 -14.65
CA SER A 322 17.49 13.16 -13.22
C SER A 322 17.10 11.68 -13.00
N SER A 323 17.72 11.04 -12.02
CA SER A 323 17.46 9.64 -11.63
C SER A 323 16.17 9.48 -10.84
N GLY A 324 15.76 10.55 -10.13
CA GLY A 324 14.57 10.56 -9.29
C GLY A 324 14.37 11.91 -8.61
N LYS A 325 13.36 12.00 -7.74
CA LYS A 325 13.12 13.18 -6.91
C LYS A 325 13.02 12.77 -5.44
N TYR A 326 13.72 13.49 -4.58
CA TYR A 326 13.54 13.38 -3.14
C TYR A 326 12.16 13.93 -2.76
N LEU A 327 11.47 13.29 -1.82
CA LEU A 327 10.11 13.67 -1.40
C LEU A 327 10.13 14.30 -0.01
N SER A 328 10.42 13.49 1.01
CA SER A 328 10.44 13.89 2.42
C SER A 328 11.25 12.87 3.22
N GLY A 329 11.66 13.21 4.44
CA GLY A 329 12.42 12.33 5.31
C GLY A 329 12.47 12.80 6.77
N ILE A 330 12.96 11.92 7.63
CA ILE A 330 13.19 12.14 9.06
C ILE A 330 14.57 11.60 9.43
N GLY A 331 15.41 12.46 10.00
CA GLY A 331 16.83 12.14 10.24
C GLY A 331 17.52 11.69 8.96
N ASN A 332 18.10 10.48 8.98
CA ASN A 332 18.84 9.91 7.87
C ASN A 332 18.01 9.01 6.92
N ILE A 333 16.69 8.96 7.06
CA ILE A 333 15.83 8.14 6.18
C ILE A 333 14.77 9.00 5.52
N GLY A 334 14.27 8.55 4.38
CA GLY A 334 13.19 9.25 3.68
C GLY A 334 12.58 8.44 2.56
N LEU A 335 11.82 9.14 1.72
CA LEU A 335 11.20 8.61 0.52
C LEU A 335 11.64 9.39 -0.71
N ALA A 336 11.80 8.68 -1.81
CA ALA A 336 12.11 9.28 -3.11
C ALA A 336 11.30 8.62 -4.23
N LEU A 337 10.87 9.43 -5.20
CA LEU A 337 10.35 8.91 -6.46
C LEU A 337 11.51 8.52 -7.36
N CYS A 338 11.82 7.23 -7.39
CA CYS A 338 12.99 6.68 -8.06
C CYS A 338 12.63 6.08 -9.41
N ARG A 339 13.51 6.21 -10.40
CA ARG A 339 13.43 5.40 -11.63
C ARG A 339 14.04 4.03 -11.37
N LEU A 340 13.22 2.99 -11.48
CA LEU A 340 13.58 1.64 -11.07
C LEU A 340 14.82 1.13 -11.82
N GLU A 341 14.77 1.04 -13.16
CA GLU A 341 15.89 0.55 -13.99
C GLU A 341 17.16 1.43 -13.98
N MET A 342 17.11 2.61 -13.35
CA MET A 342 18.28 3.49 -13.21
C MET A 342 18.90 3.43 -11.83
N MET A 343 18.10 3.20 -10.78
CA MET A 343 18.50 3.33 -9.38
C MET A 343 18.47 2.00 -8.63
N THR A 344 17.92 0.95 -9.24
CA THR A 344 17.77 -0.36 -8.62
C THR A 344 18.00 -1.47 -9.64
N ASP A 345 18.20 -2.68 -9.12
CA ASP A 345 18.32 -3.93 -9.87
C ASP A 345 16.98 -4.43 -10.45
N ILE A 346 15.88 -3.69 -10.30
CA ILE A 346 14.60 -4.07 -10.90
C ILE A 346 14.68 -3.93 -12.41
N GLN A 347 14.46 -5.05 -13.10
CA GLN A 347 14.32 -5.10 -14.54
C GLN A 347 12.84 -5.05 -14.94
N LEU A 348 12.46 -4.04 -15.72
CA LEU A 348 11.07 -3.85 -16.18
C LEU A 348 10.88 -4.27 -17.63
N THR A 349 11.95 -4.21 -18.42
CA THR A 349 11.99 -4.52 -19.85
C THR A 349 13.06 -5.57 -20.12
N ALA A 350 12.96 -6.28 -21.25
CA ALA A 350 13.94 -7.30 -21.63
C ALA A 350 15.33 -6.72 -21.96
N ASP A 351 15.43 -5.40 -22.17
CA ASP A 351 16.67 -4.70 -22.42
C ASP A 351 17.57 -4.70 -21.18
N ARG A 352 18.88 -4.49 -21.38
CA ARG A 352 19.83 -4.34 -20.27
C ARG A 352 19.44 -3.14 -19.42
N THR A 353 19.42 -3.32 -18.11
CA THR A 353 19.17 -2.24 -17.15
C THR A 353 20.32 -1.23 -17.20
N ASN A 354 20.03 0.05 -17.00
CA ASN A 354 21.03 1.11 -16.86
C ASN A 354 21.53 1.21 -15.41
N PHE A 355 21.31 0.16 -14.62
CA PHE A 355 21.68 0.10 -13.22
C PHE A 355 23.08 -0.45 -13.08
N ASP A 356 23.91 0.25 -12.33
CA ASP A 356 25.25 -0.16 -11.96
C ASP A 356 25.37 -0.06 -10.43
N PRO A 357 25.66 -1.16 -9.71
CA PRO A 357 25.77 -1.15 -8.25
C PRO A 357 26.91 -0.26 -7.71
N ALA A 358 27.92 0.03 -8.56
CA ALA A 358 29.00 0.94 -8.23
C ALA A 358 28.55 2.42 -8.29
N GLU A 359 27.44 2.73 -8.95
CA GLU A 359 26.93 4.10 -9.00
C GLU A 359 26.36 4.54 -7.66
N GLU A 360 26.69 5.79 -7.30
CA GLU A 360 26.14 6.47 -6.14
C GLU A 360 25.27 7.65 -6.58
N TYR A 361 24.33 8.02 -5.71
CA TYR A 361 23.39 9.09 -5.97
C TYR A 361 23.50 10.18 -4.93
N LYS A 362 23.33 11.41 -5.38
CA LYS A 362 23.34 12.60 -4.53
C LYS A 362 22.16 13.50 -4.82
N VAL A 363 21.78 14.26 -3.81
CA VAL A 363 20.90 15.42 -3.92
C VAL A 363 21.72 16.65 -3.55
N GLN A 364 21.60 17.68 -4.36
CA GLN A 364 22.30 18.94 -4.19
C GLN A 364 21.29 20.09 -4.29
N TRP A 365 21.38 21.04 -3.37
CA TRP A 365 20.53 22.24 -3.32
C TRP A 365 21.34 23.44 -2.85
N GLU A 366 20.81 24.63 -3.10
CA GLU A 366 21.39 25.90 -2.67
C GLU A 366 20.61 26.41 -1.46
N VAL A 367 21.33 26.88 -0.45
CA VAL A 367 20.75 27.58 0.69
C VAL A 367 20.98 29.07 0.49
N GLU A 368 19.91 29.86 0.56
CA GLU A 368 20.02 31.32 0.49
C GLU A 368 20.88 31.81 1.66
N GLY A 369 22.02 32.45 1.33
CA GLY A 369 22.82 33.18 2.31
C GLY A 369 22.13 34.50 2.69
N ALA A 370 22.55 35.10 3.80
CA ALA A 370 22.17 36.48 4.11
C ALA A 370 22.56 37.40 2.94
N GLU A 371 21.73 38.42 2.67
CA GLU A 371 21.77 39.30 1.49
C GLU A 371 23.20 39.59 0.98
N GLY A 372 23.51 39.13 -0.23
CA GLY A 372 24.74 39.49 -0.96
C GLY A 372 25.86 38.44 -0.98
N THR A 373 25.66 37.22 -0.45
CA THR A 373 26.59 36.09 -0.60
C THR A 373 26.04 35.04 -1.56
N ASP A 374 26.89 34.52 -2.47
CA ASP A 374 26.54 33.35 -3.31
C ASP A 374 26.11 32.19 -2.40
N GLY A 375 24.94 31.60 -2.67
CA GLY A 375 24.33 30.59 -1.81
C GLY A 375 25.23 29.37 -1.61
N GLU A 376 25.39 28.92 -0.36
CA GLU A 376 26.16 27.72 -0.05
C GLU A 376 25.49 26.49 -0.65
N LYS A 377 26.24 25.72 -1.43
CA LYS A 377 25.78 24.47 -2.04
C LYS A 377 25.88 23.34 -1.03
N GLN A 378 24.73 22.89 -0.56
CA GLN A 378 24.63 21.71 0.28
C GLN A 378 24.40 20.46 -0.58
N GLN A 379 24.95 19.34 -0.13
CA GLN A 379 24.72 18.05 -0.76
C GLN A 379 24.67 16.92 0.27
N VAL A 380 23.94 15.85 -0.08
CA VAL A 380 23.92 14.61 0.69
C VAL A 380 23.87 13.42 -0.28
N MET A 381 24.51 12.32 0.12
CA MET A 381 24.42 11.06 -0.62
C MET A 381 23.17 10.31 -0.20
N LEU A 382 22.62 9.50 -1.10
CA LEU A 382 21.46 8.68 -0.80
C LEU A 382 21.52 7.33 -1.50
N LYS A 383 21.02 6.31 -0.81
CA LYS A 383 20.86 4.96 -1.33
C LYS A 383 19.38 4.57 -1.31
N PRO A 384 18.78 4.18 -2.45
CA PRO A 384 17.44 3.61 -2.48
C PRO A 384 17.44 2.15 -2.04
N PHE A 385 16.36 1.73 -1.39
CA PHE A 385 16.12 0.35 -1.03
C PHE A 385 14.83 -0.12 -1.69
N VAL A 386 14.78 -1.41 -2.01
CA VAL A 386 13.60 -2.03 -2.63
C VAL A 386 13.02 -3.05 -1.66
N PRO A 387 11.95 -2.69 -0.94
CA PRO A 387 11.26 -3.64 -0.07
C PRO A 387 10.79 -4.88 -0.84
N GLN A 388 10.77 -6.03 -0.16
CA GLN A 388 10.38 -7.30 -0.79
C GLN A 388 8.97 -7.24 -1.39
N TRP A 389 8.01 -6.63 -0.70
CA TRP A 389 6.65 -6.48 -1.20
C TRP A 389 6.57 -5.71 -2.53
N LEU A 390 7.50 -4.78 -2.77
CA LEU A 390 7.56 -4.02 -4.01
C LEU A 390 8.13 -4.88 -5.14
N ARG A 391 9.17 -5.68 -4.87
CA ARG A 391 9.71 -6.65 -5.83
C ARG A 391 8.63 -7.63 -6.28
N ASP A 392 7.94 -8.21 -5.31
CA ASP A 392 6.86 -9.17 -5.55
C ASP A 392 5.72 -8.53 -6.36
N GLY A 393 5.34 -7.30 -6.02
CA GLY A 393 4.31 -6.54 -6.75
C GLY A 393 4.70 -6.24 -8.20
N VAL A 394 5.95 -5.81 -8.44
CA VAL A 394 6.47 -5.57 -9.80
C VAL A 394 6.50 -6.87 -10.60
N GLU A 395 7.05 -7.95 -10.04
CA GLU A 395 7.12 -9.25 -10.69
C GLU A 395 5.72 -9.79 -11.04
N GLN A 396 4.76 -9.68 -10.12
CA GLN A 396 3.38 -10.08 -10.37
C GLN A 396 2.73 -9.24 -11.48
N SER A 397 3.00 -7.93 -11.51
CA SER A 397 2.49 -7.03 -12.56
C SER A 397 3.05 -7.40 -13.94
N LEU A 398 4.35 -7.71 -14.03
CA LEU A 398 4.99 -8.17 -15.26
C LEU A 398 4.42 -9.51 -15.74
N ARG A 399 4.32 -10.51 -14.84
CA ARG A 399 3.73 -11.82 -15.15
C ARG A 399 2.28 -11.72 -15.67
N ARG A 400 1.47 -10.81 -15.10
CA ARG A 400 0.09 -10.56 -15.57
C ARG A 400 0.08 -10.00 -16.99
N LYS A 401 1.06 -9.17 -17.36
CA LYS A 401 1.18 -8.61 -18.71
C LYS A 401 1.65 -9.65 -19.72
N GLU A 402 2.63 -10.47 -19.36
CA GLU A 402 3.09 -11.58 -20.21
C GLU A 402 1.96 -12.58 -20.52
N LYS A 403 1.15 -12.94 -19.51
CA LYS A 403 -0.02 -13.81 -19.70
C LYS A 403 -1.06 -13.23 -20.66
N LYS A 404 -1.23 -11.90 -20.67
CA LYS A 404 -2.12 -11.22 -21.62
C LYS A 404 -1.54 -11.14 -23.04
N ALA A 405 -0.21 -11.11 -23.17
CA ALA A 405 0.48 -11.01 -24.45
C ALA A 405 0.56 -12.36 -25.19
N LYS A 406 0.56 -13.51 -24.49
CA LYS A 406 0.53 -14.82 -25.14
C LYS A 406 -0.84 -15.02 -25.85
N PRO A 407 -0.86 -15.26 -27.17
CA PRO A 407 -2.11 -15.58 -27.86
C PRO A 407 -2.68 -16.87 -27.24
N LYS A 408 -4.00 -16.88 -26.98
CA LYS A 408 -4.70 -18.14 -26.73
C LYS A 408 -4.54 -18.98 -28.00
N LEU A 409 -3.78 -20.06 -27.92
CA LEU A 409 -3.82 -21.10 -28.95
C LEU A 409 -5.29 -21.46 -29.12
N ARG A 410 -5.84 -21.28 -30.32
CA ARG A 410 -7.19 -21.71 -30.64
C ARG A 410 -7.16 -23.24 -30.60
N ASP A 411 -7.97 -23.83 -29.73
CA ASP A 411 -8.36 -25.23 -29.83
C ASP A 411 -9.30 -25.37 -31.05
N GLU A 412 -8.77 -25.20 -32.27
CA GLU A 412 -9.54 -25.33 -33.53
C GLU A 412 -9.03 -26.48 -34.43
N ASP A 413 -8.06 -27.31 -33.98
CA ASP A 413 -7.54 -28.42 -34.79
C ASP A 413 -7.86 -29.80 -34.18
N LYS A 414 -9.13 -30.07 -33.88
CA LYS A 414 -9.65 -31.45 -33.70
C LYS A 414 -11.15 -31.49 -33.94
N GLU A 415 -11.57 -31.54 -35.19
CA GLU A 415 -12.67 -32.35 -35.73
C GLU A 415 -12.83 -31.98 -37.22
N ASP A 416 -13.15 -32.98 -38.04
CA ASP A 416 -13.42 -32.94 -39.49
C ASP A 416 -12.29 -33.50 -40.39
N TYR A 417 -12.01 -34.79 -40.19
CA TYR A 417 -11.66 -35.72 -41.28
C TYR A 417 -12.73 -36.82 -41.33
N GLU A 418 -13.93 -36.48 -41.80
CA GLU A 418 -14.78 -37.42 -42.51
C GLU A 418 -15.33 -36.70 -43.74
N ASP A 419 -15.30 -37.41 -44.86
CA ASP A 419 -15.79 -37.06 -46.20
C ASP A 419 -14.92 -36.11 -47.04
N LEU A 420 -14.13 -36.69 -47.95
CA LEU A 420 -14.41 -36.60 -49.39
C LEU A 420 -13.50 -37.59 -50.19
N ASP A 421 -14.20 -38.32 -51.07
CA ASP A 421 -13.82 -39.26 -52.16
C ASP A 421 -13.35 -40.69 -51.83
#